data_AF-A0A3M2BBE1-F1
#
_entry.id   AF-A0A3M2BBE1-F1
#
_cell.length_a   1.000
_cell.length_b   1.000
_cell.length_c   1.000
_cell.angle_alpha   90.00
_cell.angle_beta   90.00
_cell.angle_gamma   90.00
#
_symmetry.space_group_name_H-M   'P 1'
#
loop_
_entity.id
_entity.type
_entity.pdbx_description
1 polymer ?
#
loop_
_entity_poly.entity_id
_entity_poly.type
_entity_poly.pdbx_seq_one_letter_code
_entity_poly.pdbx_strand_id
1 'polypeptide(L)'
;MSTHSRKGAGQSKLGRLMIAGPLVGLMSVPALAGPEGEQVVHGSAQFTRQGNLTTITTSHRAIINYSSFDLASWESVRFLQPNANSRVLNRIQSGVPTHIDGSITANGSVYFVNNAGIVFGPNAVLNVGSLFAAAGNISNRDFIDGRNRFTDLTGDVVNHGRIEAGQVGLLGRRVANYGQIVAPEGVVTFGSGEEVFIGQRGSHVFARITSTDEGIDGGIEQGGSITAREVNLSVGDHFALATFDESDIRAQRVTIRGGDESTVTVSGSIDVTRQGDRGGRVDIFGDTILLNGASIDASGDLGGGVVRIGGDYQGQGLSPHARYTLV
;
A
#
# COMPACT_ATOMS: atom_id res chain seq x y z
N MET A 1 -24.89 -93.65 10.61
CA MET A 1 -24.89 -94.34 11.91
C MET A 1 -23.58 -94.04 12.63
N SER A 2 -23.69 -93.48 13.83
CA SER A 2 -22.72 -93.39 14.94
C SER A 2 -21.28 -92.91 14.66
N THR A 3 -20.95 -91.64 14.94
CA THR A 3 -20.53 -91.07 16.24
C THR A 3 -19.16 -91.55 16.74
N HIS A 4 -18.17 -90.65 16.82
CA HIS A 4 -17.62 -90.27 18.13
C HIS A 4 -16.82 -88.95 18.11
N SER A 5 -17.11 -88.18 19.15
CA SER A 5 -16.63 -86.85 19.53
C SER A 5 -15.25 -86.91 20.21
N ARG A 6 -14.43 -85.87 20.02
CA ARG A 6 -13.39 -85.47 21.00
C ARG A 6 -13.35 -83.94 21.12
N LYS A 7 -13.67 -83.46 22.33
CA LYS A 7 -13.51 -82.08 22.83
C LYS A 7 -12.29 -82.02 23.76
N GLY A 8 -11.71 -80.82 23.90
CA GLY A 8 -10.91 -80.37 25.05
C GLY A 8 -9.44 -80.15 24.72
N ALA A 9 -9.03 -78.93 24.35
CA ALA A 9 -8.71 -77.78 25.22
C ALA A 9 -7.24 -77.77 25.70
N GLY A 10 -6.44 -76.91 25.08
CA GLY A 10 -5.11 -76.49 25.55
C GLY A 10 -4.90 -75.03 25.17
N GLN A 11 -5.06 -74.12 26.14
CA GLN A 11 -4.83 -72.69 25.97
C GLN A 11 -3.33 -72.40 25.99
N SER A 12 -2.79 -71.78 24.92
CA SER A 12 -1.44 -71.19 24.92
C SER A 12 -1.55 -69.67 24.94
N LYS A 13 -1.05 -69.06 26.01
CA LYS A 13 -0.94 -67.61 26.22
C LYS A 13 0.03 -67.01 25.19
N LEU A 14 -0.44 -66.12 24.31
CA LEU A 14 0.44 -65.23 23.54
C LEU A 14 0.68 -63.94 24.35
N GLY A 15 1.92 -63.76 24.81
CA GLY A 15 2.40 -62.49 25.33
C GLY A 15 2.60 -61.49 24.19
N ARG A 16 1.86 -60.38 24.22
CA ARG A 16 2.08 -59.22 23.34
C ARG A 16 3.24 -58.39 23.91
N LEU A 17 4.38 -58.46 23.26
CA LEU A 17 5.51 -57.57 23.48
C LEU A 17 5.21 -56.23 22.80
N MET A 18 4.85 -55.21 23.57
CA MET A 18 4.71 -53.83 23.07
C MET A 18 6.09 -53.17 23.06
N ILE A 19 6.66 -52.99 21.87
CA ILE A 19 7.86 -52.19 21.65
C ILE A 19 7.41 -50.72 21.63
N ALA A 20 7.70 -50.00 22.71
CA ALA A 20 7.54 -48.55 22.78
C ALA A 20 8.71 -47.89 22.03
N GLY A 21 8.46 -47.39 20.82
CA GLY A 21 9.39 -46.54 20.08
C GLY A 21 9.34 -45.10 20.62
N PRO A 22 10.48 -44.38 20.70
CA PRO A 22 10.48 -43.01 21.18
C PRO A 22 9.77 -42.10 20.17
N LEU A 23 8.69 -41.46 20.62
CA LEU A 23 8.03 -40.38 19.91
C LEU A 23 8.97 -39.15 19.95
N VAL A 24 9.77 -38.97 18.91
CA VAL A 24 10.55 -37.75 18.71
C VAL A 24 9.56 -36.63 18.36
N GLY A 25 9.17 -35.85 19.36
CA GLY A 25 8.38 -34.64 19.15
C GLY A 25 9.22 -33.62 18.38
N LEU A 26 8.91 -33.41 17.10
CA LEU A 26 9.36 -32.25 16.35
C LEU A 26 8.76 -31.02 17.04
N MET A 27 9.56 -30.31 17.83
CA MET A 27 9.19 -28.97 18.28
C MET A 27 9.27 -28.05 17.06
N SER A 28 8.12 -27.76 16.46
CA SER A 28 8.00 -26.68 15.49
C SER A 28 8.31 -25.38 16.21
N VAL A 29 9.54 -24.89 16.06
CA VAL A 29 9.86 -23.49 16.40
C VAL A 29 8.97 -22.66 15.46
N PRO A 30 8.11 -21.76 15.97
CA PRO A 30 7.37 -20.87 15.09
C PRO A 30 8.40 -20.13 14.24
N ALA A 31 8.30 -20.26 12.91
CA ALA A 31 9.07 -19.42 12.01
C ALA A 31 8.69 -17.98 12.33
N LEU A 32 9.66 -17.15 12.74
CA LEU A 32 9.44 -15.71 12.90
C LEU A 32 9.12 -15.17 11.50
N ALA A 33 7.99 -14.50 11.32
CA ALA A 33 7.61 -13.88 10.06
C ALA A 33 8.25 -12.50 9.96
N GLY A 34 9.57 -12.43 10.15
CA GLY A 34 10.34 -11.19 10.08
C GLY A 34 10.97 -10.98 8.71
N PRO A 35 11.73 -9.88 8.52
CA PRO A 35 12.57 -9.74 7.35
C PRO A 35 13.64 -10.85 7.29
N GLU A 36 13.85 -11.41 6.10
CA GLU A 36 14.82 -12.48 5.86
C GLU A 36 15.67 -12.23 4.59
N GLY A 37 16.82 -12.91 4.54
CA GLY A 37 17.71 -12.87 3.38
C GLY A 37 18.30 -11.50 3.09
N GLU A 38 18.61 -10.73 4.14
CA GLU A 38 19.04 -9.34 3.97
C GLU A 38 20.41 -9.22 3.30
N GLN A 39 20.47 -8.36 2.29
CA GLN A 39 21.70 -7.98 1.62
C GLN A 39 21.75 -6.46 1.48
N VAL A 40 22.67 -5.83 2.20
CA VAL A 40 22.93 -4.38 2.05
C VAL A 40 23.71 -4.15 0.76
N VAL A 41 23.11 -3.44 -0.20
CA VAL A 41 23.72 -3.17 -1.51
C VAL A 41 24.18 -1.72 -1.68
N HIS A 42 23.76 -0.81 -0.80
CA HIS A 42 24.29 0.55 -0.72
C HIS A 42 24.17 1.10 0.70
N GLY A 43 25.16 1.88 1.14
CA GLY A 43 25.24 2.41 2.50
C GLY A 43 25.55 1.32 3.53
N SER A 44 25.09 1.54 4.77
CA SER A 44 25.16 0.54 5.85
C SER A 44 23.79 0.30 6.47
N ALA A 45 23.58 -0.93 6.95
CA ALA A 45 22.46 -1.31 7.80
C ALA A 45 22.92 -2.36 8.84
N GLN A 46 22.47 -2.21 10.08
CA GLN A 46 22.68 -3.16 11.16
C GLN A 46 21.34 -3.66 11.67
N PHE A 47 21.23 -4.98 11.84
CA PHE A 47 20.00 -5.65 12.27
C PHE A 47 20.16 -6.18 13.68
N THR A 48 19.26 -5.78 14.58
CA THR A 48 19.19 -6.27 15.95
C THR A 48 17.81 -6.88 16.17
N ARG A 49 17.75 -8.20 16.37
CA ARG A 49 16.51 -8.94 16.62
C ARG A 49 16.39 -9.30 18.09
N GLN A 50 15.31 -8.88 18.73
CA GLN A 50 15.02 -9.13 20.16
C GLN A 50 13.56 -9.53 20.32
N GLY A 51 13.30 -10.82 20.46
CA GLY A 51 11.94 -11.36 20.49
C GLY A 51 11.21 -11.02 19.18
N ASN A 52 10.07 -10.34 19.30
CA ASN A 52 9.22 -9.89 18.20
C ASN A 52 9.65 -8.54 17.58
N LEU A 53 10.69 -7.89 18.12
CA LEU A 53 11.18 -6.60 17.62
C LEU A 53 12.45 -6.79 16.79
N THR A 54 12.40 -6.31 15.54
CA THR A 54 13.58 -6.12 14.70
C THR A 54 13.91 -4.64 14.59
N THR A 55 15.07 -4.22 15.10
CA THR A 55 15.59 -2.87 14.91
C THR A 55 16.59 -2.85 13.77
N ILE A 56 16.39 -1.96 12.78
CA ILE A 56 17.24 -1.80 11.60
C ILE A 56 17.85 -0.39 11.66
N THR A 57 19.12 -0.31 12.04
CA THR A 57 19.87 0.96 12.07
C THR A 57 20.53 1.18 10.74
N THR A 58 20.25 2.28 10.05
CA THR A 58 20.71 2.50 8.67
C THR A 58 21.49 3.81 8.50
N SER A 59 22.27 3.89 7.41
CA SER A 59 22.80 5.15 6.90
C SER A 59 21.76 5.95 6.10
N HIS A 60 22.06 7.20 5.73
CA HIS A 60 21.11 8.16 5.14
C HIS A 60 20.38 7.69 3.86
N ARG A 61 20.99 6.83 3.05
CA ARG A 61 20.46 6.33 1.77
C ARG A 61 20.74 4.83 1.63
N ALA A 62 20.41 4.06 2.65
CA ALA A 62 20.66 2.62 2.61
C ALA A 62 19.73 1.93 1.60
N ILE A 63 20.27 0.95 0.86
CA ILE A 63 19.48 0.04 0.03
C ILE A 63 19.74 -1.37 0.53
N ILE A 64 18.66 -2.08 0.84
CA ILE A 64 18.68 -3.42 1.38
C ILE A 64 17.77 -4.28 0.49
N ASN A 65 18.34 -5.33 -0.08
CA ASN A 65 17.57 -6.38 -0.73
C ASN A 65 17.17 -7.43 0.32
N TYR A 66 15.99 -8.02 0.15
CA TYR A 66 15.42 -9.05 1.02
C TYR A 66 14.92 -10.22 0.17
N SER A 67 15.01 -11.45 0.68
CA SER A 67 14.28 -12.58 0.08
C SER A 67 12.80 -12.54 0.42
N SER A 68 12.47 -12.08 1.63
CA SER A 68 11.10 -11.85 2.11
C SER A 68 11.12 -10.72 3.14
N PHE A 69 10.01 -9.99 3.21
CA PHE A 69 9.76 -9.00 4.24
C PHE A 69 8.29 -9.09 4.57
N ASP A 70 7.95 -9.98 5.49
CA ASP A 70 6.61 -10.08 6.05
C ASP A 70 6.66 -9.65 7.52
N LEU A 71 5.51 -9.38 8.11
CA LEU A 71 5.34 -9.11 9.53
C LEU A 71 4.01 -9.66 10.02
N ALA A 72 4.04 -10.58 10.98
CA ALA A 72 2.84 -10.98 11.71
C ALA A 72 2.33 -9.86 12.62
N SER A 73 1.06 -9.94 13.06
CA SER A 73 0.41 -8.90 13.87
C SER A 73 1.10 -8.57 15.20
N TRP A 74 1.81 -9.55 15.79
CA TRP A 74 2.58 -9.34 17.02
C TRP A 74 4.03 -8.90 16.77
N GLU A 75 4.48 -8.79 15.53
CA GLU A 75 5.85 -8.42 15.19
C GLU A 75 5.98 -6.92 14.93
N SER A 76 7.20 -6.41 15.13
CA SER A 76 7.50 -5.00 14.95
C SER A 76 8.85 -4.79 14.29
N VAL A 77 8.90 -3.86 13.35
CA VAL A 77 10.15 -3.34 12.79
C VAL A 77 10.31 -1.88 13.16
N ARG A 78 11.52 -1.52 13.61
CA ARG A 78 11.90 -0.14 13.87
C ARG A 78 13.11 0.23 13.04
N PHE A 79 12.95 1.18 12.13
CA PHE A 79 14.05 1.80 11.41
C PHE A 79 14.62 2.96 12.22
N LEU A 80 15.91 2.87 12.57
CA LEU A 80 16.67 3.96 13.17
C LEU A 80 17.57 4.57 12.10
N GLN A 81 17.15 5.71 11.58
CA GLN A 81 17.85 6.45 10.52
C GLN A 81 18.56 7.68 11.10
N PRO A 82 19.59 8.25 10.44
CA PRO A 82 20.36 9.35 11.02
C PRO A 82 19.55 10.61 11.36
N ASN A 83 18.51 10.91 10.58
CA ASN A 83 17.60 12.04 10.79
C ASN A 83 16.32 11.87 9.94
N ALA A 84 15.35 12.78 10.10
CA ALA A 84 14.06 12.73 9.40
C ALA A 84 14.14 12.86 7.86
N ASN A 85 15.23 13.42 7.34
CA ASN A 85 15.46 13.54 5.89
C ASN A 85 16.10 12.26 5.29
N SER A 86 16.44 11.29 6.13
CA SER A 86 17.06 10.04 5.71
C SER A 86 16.04 9.10 5.08
N ARG A 87 16.51 8.25 4.17
CA ARG A 87 15.69 7.28 3.44
C ARG A 87 16.32 5.91 3.40
N VAL A 88 15.51 4.87 3.54
CA VAL A 88 15.91 3.47 3.36
C VAL A 88 15.03 2.82 2.30
N LEU A 89 15.65 2.09 1.38
CA LEU A 89 14.97 1.26 0.39
C LEU A 89 15.03 -0.20 0.81
N ASN A 90 13.87 -0.78 1.08
CA ASN A 90 13.67 -2.21 1.25
C ASN A 90 13.14 -2.77 -0.08
N ARG A 91 13.99 -3.53 -0.78
CA ARG A 91 13.65 -4.19 -2.05
C ARG A 91 13.47 -5.68 -1.81
N ILE A 92 12.26 -6.17 -2.01
CA ILE A 92 11.92 -7.58 -1.79
C ILE A 92 11.99 -8.30 -3.13
N GLN A 93 12.84 -9.32 -3.21
CA GLN A 93 13.07 -10.13 -4.41
C GLN A 93 12.31 -11.46 -4.28
N SER A 94 11.00 -11.35 -4.07
CA SER A 94 10.09 -12.48 -3.90
C SER A 94 9.13 -12.59 -5.08
N GLY A 95 8.72 -13.82 -5.40
CA GLY A 95 7.62 -14.08 -6.34
C GLY A 95 6.24 -13.96 -5.70
N VAL A 96 6.16 -13.69 -4.40
CA VAL A 96 4.90 -13.52 -3.65
C VAL A 96 4.80 -12.12 -3.02
N PRO A 97 3.58 -11.60 -2.82
CA PRO A 97 3.37 -10.30 -2.19
C PRO A 97 3.98 -10.21 -0.79
N THR A 98 4.39 -9.02 -0.40
CA THR A 98 4.76 -8.67 0.98
C THR A 98 3.51 -8.50 1.82
N HIS A 99 3.43 -9.16 2.97
CA HIS A 99 2.34 -9.06 3.94
C HIS A 99 2.83 -8.44 5.25
N ILE A 100 2.35 -7.23 5.54
CA ILE A 100 2.64 -6.52 6.79
C ILE A 100 1.35 -6.44 7.58
N ASP A 101 1.20 -7.24 8.63
CA ASP A 101 0.08 -7.16 9.59
C ASP A 101 0.55 -6.61 10.96
N GLY A 102 1.87 -6.50 11.16
CA GLY A 102 2.48 -5.95 12.38
C GLY A 102 2.73 -4.44 12.35
N SER A 103 3.62 -3.98 13.23
CA SER A 103 3.93 -2.55 13.37
C SER A 103 5.25 -2.15 12.71
N ILE A 104 5.28 -0.99 12.04
CA ILE A 104 6.52 -0.39 11.52
C ILE A 104 6.66 1.03 12.04
N THR A 105 7.82 1.33 12.60
CA THR A 105 8.18 2.70 13.03
C THR A 105 9.46 3.17 12.37
N ALA A 106 9.52 4.45 11.99
CA ALA A 106 10.72 5.05 11.44
C ALA A 106 10.75 6.56 11.68
N ASN A 107 11.94 7.11 11.94
CA ASN A 107 12.09 8.55 12.07
C ASN A 107 12.21 9.28 10.72
N GLY A 108 12.53 8.58 9.62
CA GLY A 108 12.65 9.14 8.26
C GLY A 108 11.78 8.41 7.25
N SER A 109 12.18 8.45 5.97
CA SER A 109 11.45 7.83 4.87
C SER A 109 11.76 6.34 4.73
N VAL A 110 10.73 5.53 4.51
CA VAL A 110 10.80 4.09 4.27
C VAL A 110 10.17 3.78 2.91
N TYR A 111 10.92 3.06 2.07
CA TYR A 111 10.46 2.58 0.78
C TYR A 111 10.34 1.07 0.83
N PHE A 112 9.22 0.53 0.36
CA PHE A 112 9.00 -0.90 0.12
C PHE A 112 8.72 -1.10 -1.36
N VAL A 113 9.50 -1.96 -2.02
CA VAL A 113 9.27 -2.32 -3.41
C VAL A 113 9.26 -3.84 -3.58
N ASN A 114 8.18 -4.35 -4.17
CA ASN A 114 7.97 -5.78 -4.45
C ASN A 114 7.04 -5.92 -5.67
N ASN A 115 7.54 -6.36 -6.82
CA ASN A 115 6.73 -6.50 -8.05
C ASN A 115 5.51 -7.40 -7.88
N ALA A 116 5.54 -8.37 -6.96
CA ALA A 116 4.42 -9.27 -6.72
C ALA A 116 3.26 -8.59 -5.98
N GLY A 117 3.52 -7.53 -5.21
CA GLY A 117 2.52 -6.78 -4.46
C GLY A 117 2.91 -6.49 -3.01
N ILE A 118 2.14 -5.62 -2.38
CA ILE A 118 2.31 -5.22 -0.98
C ILE A 118 0.92 -5.13 -0.33
N VAL A 119 0.72 -5.82 0.78
CA VAL A 119 -0.53 -5.83 1.55
C VAL A 119 -0.23 -5.39 2.98
N PHE A 120 -0.85 -4.30 3.40
CA PHE A 120 -0.94 -3.90 4.80
C PHE A 120 -2.23 -4.48 5.38
N GLY A 121 -2.13 -5.46 6.27
CA GLY A 121 -3.24 -6.15 6.88
C GLY A 121 -4.03 -5.28 7.88
N PRO A 122 -5.20 -5.74 8.36
CA PRO A 122 -6.07 -4.98 9.25
C PRO A 122 -5.41 -4.56 10.57
N ASN A 123 -4.42 -5.32 11.06
CA ASN A 123 -3.69 -5.00 12.29
C ASN A 123 -2.45 -4.12 12.04
N ALA A 124 -2.14 -3.84 10.78
CA ALA A 124 -0.93 -3.11 10.42
C ALA A 124 -0.99 -1.68 10.94
N VAL A 125 0.07 -1.25 11.63
CA VAL A 125 0.23 0.14 12.09
C VAL A 125 1.59 0.65 11.66
N LEU A 126 1.59 1.66 10.80
CA LEU A 126 2.79 2.30 10.30
C LEU A 126 2.87 3.72 10.83
N ASN A 127 3.98 4.09 11.47
CA ASN A 127 4.29 5.45 11.89
C ASN A 127 5.70 5.81 11.41
N VAL A 128 5.78 6.54 10.30
CA VAL A 128 7.05 6.82 9.61
C VAL A 128 7.12 8.26 9.14
N GLY A 129 8.32 8.80 8.91
CA GLY A 129 8.47 10.15 8.35
C GLY A 129 7.84 10.28 6.95
N SER A 130 8.06 9.28 6.10
CA SER A 130 7.35 9.13 4.82
C SER A 130 7.30 7.65 4.42
N LEU A 131 6.25 7.25 3.72
CA LEU A 131 6.08 5.90 3.19
C LEU A 131 5.95 5.95 1.67
N PHE A 132 6.73 5.11 0.97
CA PHE A 132 6.49 4.78 -0.43
C PHE A 132 6.41 3.27 -0.57
N ALA A 133 5.23 2.74 -0.90
CA ALA A 133 5.01 1.34 -1.14
C ALA A 133 4.66 1.15 -2.62
N ALA A 134 5.52 0.42 -3.35
CA ALA A 134 5.34 0.20 -4.77
C ALA A 134 5.35 -1.29 -5.13
N ALA A 135 4.30 -1.74 -5.80
CA ALA A 135 4.22 -3.08 -6.38
C ALA A 135 4.95 -3.16 -7.73
N GLY A 136 6.22 -2.76 -7.71
CA GLY A 136 7.12 -2.65 -8.86
C GLY A 136 8.54 -2.36 -8.40
N ASN A 137 9.27 -1.55 -9.15
CA ASN A 137 10.69 -1.31 -8.94
C ASN A 137 11.05 0.19 -8.88
N ILE A 138 12.18 0.50 -8.26
CA ILE A 138 12.88 1.78 -8.36
C ILE A 138 14.36 1.49 -8.56
N SER A 139 15.00 2.14 -9.53
CA SER A 139 16.42 1.92 -9.77
C SER A 139 17.26 2.43 -8.59
N ASN A 140 18.41 1.80 -8.32
CA ASN A 140 19.33 2.28 -7.28
C ASN A 140 19.71 3.75 -7.50
N ARG A 141 19.92 4.13 -8.77
CA ARG A 141 20.27 5.49 -9.15
C ARG A 141 19.15 6.47 -8.82
N ASP A 142 17.92 6.17 -9.22
CA ASP A 142 16.76 7.04 -8.95
C ASP A 142 16.56 7.21 -7.44
N PHE A 143 16.65 6.13 -6.66
CA PHE A 143 16.58 6.21 -5.20
C PHE A 143 17.70 7.07 -4.57
N ILE A 144 18.96 6.85 -4.99
CA ILE A 144 20.13 7.58 -4.47
C ILE A 144 20.07 9.07 -4.82
N ASP A 145 19.60 9.39 -6.02
CA ASP A 145 19.41 10.76 -6.53
C ASP A 145 18.14 11.43 -5.96
N GLY A 146 17.31 10.67 -5.23
CA GLY A 146 16.05 11.14 -4.67
C GLY A 146 14.95 11.37 -5.69
N ARG A 147 15.03 10.72 -6.85
CA ARG A 147 14.01 10.73 -7.91
C ARG A 147 13.04 9.59 -7.67
N ASN A 148 11.78 9.92 -7.36
CA ASN A 148 10.73 8.94 -7.10
C ASN A 148 10.10 8.46 -8.42
N ARG A 149 10.89 7.74 -9.21
CA ARG A 149 10.47 7.09 -10.46
C ARG A 149 10.31 5.60 -10.22
N PHE A 150 9.07 5.13 -10.26
CA PHE A 150 8.73 3.73 -10.08
C PHE A 150 8.34 3.13 -11.42
N THR A 151 8.90 1.99 -11.76
CA THR A 151 8.70 1.27 -13.02
C THR A 151 8.22 -0.14 -12.75
N ASP A 152 7.82 -0.87 -13.79
CA ASP A 152 7.48 -2.28 -13.71
C ASP A 152 6.37 -2.54 -12.67
N LEU A 153 5.41 -1.62 -12.59
CA LEU A 153 4.31 -1.65 -11.64
C LEU A 153 3.26 -2.68 -12.12
N THR A 154 3.43 -3.93 -11.71
CA THR A 154 2.62 -5.07 -12.17
C THR A 154 1.67 -5.62 -11.12
N GLY A 155 2.02 -5.45 -9.84
CA GLY A 155 1.26 -6.01 -8.72
C GLY A 155 0.32 -5.02 -8.06
N ASP A 156 -0.25 -5.45 -6.94
CA ASP A 156 -1.24 -4.68 -6.18
C ASP A 156 -0.62 -4.09 -4.92
N VAL A 157 -1.04 -2.87 -4.55
CA VAL A 157 -0.79 -2.30 -3.22
C VAL A 157 -2.10 -2.11 -2.50
N VAL A 158 -2.30 -2.81 -1.39
CA VAL A 158 -3.57 -2.81 -0.65
C VAL A 158 -3.33 -2.40 0.80
N ASN A 159 -4.07 -1.41 1.28
CA ASN A 159 -4.08 -1.02 2.69
C ASN A 159 -5.40 -1.36 3.38
N HIS A 160 -5.37 -2.23 4.37
CA HIS A 160 -6.45 -2.47 5.33
C HIS A 160 -6.14 -1.89 6.72
N GLY A 161 -4.88 -1.50 6.97
CA GLY A 161 -4.42 -1.04 8.27
C GLY A 161 -4.43 0.48 8.43
N ARG A 162 -3.60 0.97 9.35
CA ARG A 162 -3.45 2.40 9.66
C ARG A 162 -2.04 2.89 9.31
N ILE A 163 -1.96 3.84 8.38
CA ILE A 163 -0.71 4.48 7.95
C ILE A 163 -0.69 5.92 8.43
N GLU A 164 0.29 6.28 9.25
CA GLU A 164 0.55 7.63 9.72
C GLU A 164 1.93 8.09 9.23
N ALA A 165 1.96 9.11 8.37
CA ALA A 165 3.21 9.63 7.81
C ALA A 165 3.11 11.07 7.31
N GLY A 166 4.25 11.76 7.16
CA GLY A 166 4.30 13.08 6.55
C GLY A 166 4.08 13.06 5.02
N GLN A 167 4.33 11.94 4.36
CA GLN A 167 3.99 11.72 2.95
C GLN A 167 3.74 10.23 2.73
N VAL A 168 2.72 9.89 1.92
CA VAL A 168 2.39 8.51 1.55
C VAL A 168 2.27 8.40 0.03
N GLY A 169 3.02 7.47 -0.56
CA GLY A 169 2.88 7.06 -1.95
C GLY A 169 2.54 5.58 -2.05
N LEU A 170 1.35 5.24 -2.56
CA LEU A 170 0.96 3.86 -2.87
C LEU A 170 0.88 3.69 -4.40
N LEU A 171 1.60 2.71 -4.93
CA LEU A 171 1.93 2.65 -6.36
C LEU A 171 1.85 1.21 -6.87
N GLY A 172 1.10 0.93 -7.92
CA GLY A 172 0.99 -0.43 -8.45
C GLY A 172 0.19 -0.48 -9.74
N ARG A 173 -0.06 -1.68 -10.26
CA ARG A 173 -1.06 -1.86 -11.30
C ARG A 173 -2.46 -1.60 -10.73
N ARG A 174 -2.71 -2.08 -9.52
CA ARG A 174 -3.88 -1.73 -8.71
C ARG A 174 -3.46 -1.16 -7.36
N VAL A 175 -4.16 -0.13 -6.90
CA VAL A 175 -3.97 0.46 -5.58
C VAL A 175 -5.31 0.50 -4.87
N ALA A 176 -5.40 -0.10 -3.69
CA ALA A 176 -6.62 -0.12 -2.90
C ALA A 176 -6.37 0.37 -1.47
N ASN A 177 -7.26 1.23 -0.97
CA ASN A 177 -7.29 1.61 0.43
C ASN A 177 -8.68 1.35 1.02
N TYR A 178 -8.73 0.44 1.98
CA TYR A 178 -9.90 0.15 2.81
C TYR A 178 -9.65 0.47 4.28
N GLY A 179 -8.42 0.82 4.64
CA GLY A 179 -8.01 1.24 5.97
C GLY A 179 -8.01 2.75 6.16
N GLN A 180 -7.06 3.24 6.95
CA GLN A 180 -6.90 4.66 7.27
C GLN A 180 -5.50 5.16 6.88
N ILE A 181 -5.45 6.32 6.24
CA ILE A 181 -4.21 7.06 5.97
C ILE A 181 -4.30 8.45 6.60
N VAL A 182 -3.32 8.80 7.44
CA VAL A 182 -3.25 10.07 8.19
C VAL A 182 -1.94 10.78 7.86
N ALA A 183 -2.04 11.92 7.19
CA ALA A 183 -0.94 12.79 6.80
C ALA A 183 -1.33 14.28 6.88
N PRO A 184 -1.71 14.83 8.05
CA PRO A 184 -2.47 16.09 8.16
C PRO A 184 -1.81 17.30 7.49
N GLU A 185 -0.48 17.40 7.55
CA GLU A 185 0.32 18.45 6.88
C GLU A 185 0.96 17.96 5.57
N GLY A 186 0.74 16.70 5.25
CA GLY A 186 1.41 15.90 4.25
C GLY A 186 0.64 15.71 2.96
N VAL A 187 1.22 14.87 2.09
CA VAL A 187 0.62 14.52 0.81
C VAL A 187 0.40 13.02 0.73
N VAL A 188 -0.79 12.62 0.29
CA VAL A 188 -1.11 11.24 -0.09
C VAL A 188 -1.19 11.17 -1.61
N THR A 189 -0.49 10.22 -2.21
CA THR A 189 -0.48 10.00 -3.66
C THR A 189 -0.71 8.53 -3.96
N PHE A 190 -1.80 8.24 -4.69
CA PHE A 190 -2.01 6.93 -5.30
C PHE A 190 -1.72 7.03 -6.78
N GLY A 191 -0.94 6.08 -7.30
CA GLY A 191 -0.61 6.00 -8.73
C GLY A 191 -0.84 4.60 -9.24
N SER A 192 -1.70 4.46 -10.26
CA SER A 192 -1.92 3.19 -10.96
C SER A 192 -1.61 3.31 -12.46
N GLY A 193 -0.72 2.43 -12.94
CA GLY A 193 -0.19 2.37 -14.31
C GLY A 193 1.14 1.61 -14.33
N GLU A 194 1.85 1.57 -15.46
CA GLU A 194 3.11 0.80 -15.59
C GLU A 194 4.34 1.54 -15.04
N GLU A 195 4.38 2.85 -15.24
CA GLU A 195 5.39 3.75 -14.71
C GLU A 195 4.71 4.92 -14.00
N VAL A 196 5.15 5.22 -12.78
CA VAL A 196 4.70 6.39 -12.03
C VAL A 196 5.90 7.21 -11.59
N PHE A 197 5.88 8.49 -11.94
CA PHE A 197 6.83 9.48 -11.45
C PHE A 197 6.15 10.41 -10.45
N ILE A 198 6.62 10.43 -9.21
CA ILE A 198 6.21 11.40 -8.19
C ILE A 198 7.22 12.54 -8.18
N GLY A 199 6.87 13.65 -8.83
CA GLY A 199 7.67 14.86 -8.82
C GLY A 199 7.20 15.87 -7.78
N GLN A 200 8.10 16.75 -7.37
CA GLN A 200 7.75 17.97 -6.65
C GLN A 200 7.97 19.16 -7.61
N ARG A 201 6.91 19.89 -7.94
CA ARG A 201 6.98 21.14 -8.72
C ARG A 201 6.47 22.27 -7.84
N GLY A 202 7.34 23.22 -7.49
CA GLY A 202 7.00 24.23 -6.49
C GLY A 202 6.68 23.59 -5.14
N SER A 203 5.52 23.90 -4.55
CA SER A 203 5.04 23.32 -3.29
C SER A 203 4.08 22.13 -3.45
N HIS A 204 3.95 21.58 -4.67
CA HIS A 204 2.96 20.54 -5.00
C HIS A 204 3.60 19.27 -5.54
N VAL A 205 2.97 18.14 -5.24
CA VAL A 205 3.35 16.82 -5.75
C VAL A 205 2.53 16.55 -7.01
N PHE A 206 3.16 16.01 -8.06
CA PHE A 206 2.46 15.53 -9.24
C PHE A 206 2.85 14.09 -9.56
N ALA A 207 1.87 13.26 -9.86
CA ALA A 207 2.07 11.95 -10.47
C ALA A 207 2.00 12.11 -12.00
N ARG A 208 3.01 11.62 -12.71
CA ARG A 208 2.90 11.34 -14.15
C ARG A 208 2.90 9.84 -14.33
N ILE A 209 1.91 9.36 -15.06
CA ILE A 209 1.67 7.94 -15.29
C ILE A 209 1.82 7.67 -16.77
N THR A 210 2.51 6.59 -17.13
CA THR A 210 2.58 6.10 -18.51
C THR A 210 2.01 4.69 -18.51
N SER A 211 1.12 4.42 -19.47
CA SER A 211 0.55 3.11 -19.73
C SER A 211 0.76 2.80 -21.21
N THR A 212 1.13 1.56 -21.53
CA THR A 212 1.35 1.11 -22.90
C THR A 212 0.52 -0.12 -23.28
N ASP A 213 -0.08 -0.80 -22.29
CA ASP A 213 -0.98 -1.93 -22.49
C ASP A 213 -2.48 -1.55 -22.45
N GLU A 214 -3.25 -2.13 -23.37
CA GLU A 214 -4.71 -2.19 -23.29
C GLU A 214 -5.12 -3.25 -22.25
N GLY A 215 -5.45 -2.84 -21.04
CA GLY A 215 -5.87 -3.76 -19.98
C GLY A 215 -6.80 -3.11 -18.96
N ILE A 216 -7.98 -3.71 -18.77
CA ILE A 216 -9.03 -3.27 -17.83
C ILE A 216 -8.72 -3.65 -16.37
N ASP A 217 -7.61 -4.34 -16.11
CA ASP A 217 -7.37 -5.06 -14.84
C ASP A 217 -6.49 -4.29 -13.85
N GLY A 218 -6.55 -2.95 -13.90
CA GLY A 218 -5.90 -2.11 -12.90
C GLY A 218 -6.73 -0.88 -12.56
N GLY A 219 -6.31 -0.19 -11.51
CA GLY A 219 -6.97 1.04 -11.12
C GLY A 219 -6.68 1.46 -9.70
N ILE A 220 -7.45 2.46 -9.26
CA ILE A 220 -7.49 2.89 -7.87
C ILE A 220 -8.87 2.59 -7.28
N GLU A 221 -8.85 1.98 -6.10
CA GLU A 221 -10.01 1.73 -5.27
C GLU A 221 -9.83 2.43 -3.93
N GLN A 222 -10.71 3.37 -3.62
CA GLN A 222 -10.69 4.05 -2.33
C GLN A 222 -12.02 3.87 -1.62
N GLY A 223 -12.02 3.04 -0.57
CA GLY A 223 -13.18 2.77 0.29
C GLY A 223 -12.91 3.00 1.77
N GLY A 224 -11.71 3.43 2.14
CA GLY A 224 -11.33 3.77 3.51
C GLY A 224 -11.32 5.28 3.77
N SER A 225 -10.53 5.72 4.74
CA SER A 225 -10.36 7.15 5.05
C SER A 225 -8.98 7.68 4.71
N ILE A 226 -8.93 8.91 4.21
CA ILE A 226 -7.70 9.67 3.99
C ILE A 226 -7.86 11.06 4.61
N THR A 227 -6.97 11.41 5.55
CA THR A 227 -6.86 12.78 6.08
C THR A 227 -5.49 13.32 5.71
N ALA A 228 -5.43 14.37 4.89
CA ALA A 228 -4.16 14.94 4.46
C ALA A 228 -4.22 16.46 4.21
N ARG A 229 -3.08 17.11 3.94
CA ARG A 229 -3.11 18.46 3.36
C ARG A 229 -3.50 18.37 1.88
N GLU A 230 -2.96 17.39 1.17
CA GLU A 230 -3.20 17.19 -0.26
C GLU A 230 -3.35 15.71 -0.60
N VAL A 231 -4.33 15.39 -1.43
CA VAL A 231 -4.57 14.03 -1.94
C VAL A 231 -4.52 14.07 -3.46
N ASN A 232 -3.68 13.22 -4.04
CA ASN A 232 -3.55 13.05 -5.49
C ASN A 232 -3.81 11.59 -5.83
N LEU A 233 -4.95 11.30 -6.44
CA LEU A 233 -5.27 9.98 -6.97
C LEU A 233 -5.15 10.05 -8.48
N SER A 234 -4.29 9.22 -9.06
CA SER A 234 -4.06 9.25 -10.50
C SER A 234 -3.96 7.86 -11.09
N VAL A 235 -4.66 7.64 -12.20
CA VAL A 235 -4.57 6.43 -13.01
C VAL A 235 -4.12 6.77 -14.42
N GLY A 236 -3.44 5.83 -15.08
CA GLY A 236 -3.07 5.95 -16.49
C GLY A 236 -4.25 5.74 -17.43
N ASP A 237 -3.95 5.58 -18.72
CA ASP A 237 -4.96 5.43 -19.78
C ASP A 237 -5.65 4.06 -19.70
N HIS A 238 -6.97 4.01 -19.95
CA HIS A 238 -7.83 2.82 -19.83
C HIS A 238 -7.99 2.20 -18.42
N PHE A 239 -7.31 2.73 -17.40
CA PHE A 239 -7.49 2.32 -16.01
C PHE A 239 -8.76 2.95 -15.40
N ALA A 240 -9.34 2.27 -14.41
CA ALA A 240 -10.48 2.81 -13.66
C ALA A 240 -10.04 3.43 -12.33
N LEU A 241 -10.72 4.49 -11.91
CA LEU A 241 -10.63 4.99 -10.55
C LEU A 241 -12.03 4.99 -9.94
N ALA A 242 -12.18 4.33 -8.80
CA ALA A 242 -13.42 4.29 -8.06
C ALA A 242 -13.18 4.73 -6.61
N THR A 243 -13.97 5.68 -6.14
CA THR A 243 -14.23 5.84 -4.71
C THR A 243 -15.55 5.16 -4.38
N PHE A 244 -15.65 4.52 -3.22
CA PHE A 244 -16.87 3.83 -2.75
C PHE A 244 -17.69 4.71 -1.82
N ASP A 245 -18.92 4.30 -1.51
CA ASP A 245 -19.84 5.06 -0.65
C ASP A 245 -19.26 5.28 0.76
N GLU A 246 -18.46 4.34 1.26
CA GLU A 246 -17.76 4.41 2.55
C GLU A 246 -16.50 5.30 2.52
N SER A 247 -16.09 5.80 1.36
CA SER A 247 -14.91 6.65 1.21
C SER A 247 -15.09 7.99 1.93
N ASP A 248 -14.08 8.37 2.72
CA ASP A 248 -14.00 9.66 3.39
C ASP A 248 -12.63 10.30 3.15
N ILE A 249 -12.60 11.33 2.30
CA ILE A 249 -11.38 12.10 2.00
C ILE A 249 -11.50 13.49 2.62
N ARG A 250 -10.66 13.79 3.61
CA ARG A 250 -10.51 15.13 4.19
C ARG A 250 -9.18 15.74 3.78
N ALA A 251 -9.20 16.83 3.00
CA ALA A 251 -7.98 17.51 2.62
C ALA A 251 -8.13 19.01 2.34
N GLN A 252 -7.04 19.74 2.15
CA GLN A 252 -7.14 21.12 1.65
C GLN A 252 -7.23 21.14 0.11
N ARG A 253 -6.67 20.11 -0.53
CA ARG A 253 -6.71 19.91 -1.97
C ARG A 253 -6.88 18.44 -2.31
N VAL A 254 -7.81 18.14 -3.19
CA VAL A 254 -8.00 16.80 -3.75
C VAL A 254 -7.94 16.88 -5.26
N THR A 255 -7.05 16.09 -5.86
CA THR A 255 -6.96 15.91 -7.31
C THR A 255 -7.22 14.45 -7.62
N ILE A 256 -8.24 14.19 -8.44
CA ILE A 256 -8.53 12.88 -9.03
C ILE A 256 -8.32 13.03 -10.53
N ARG A 257 -7.43 12.21 -11.09
CA ARG A 257 -7.09 12.27 -12.52
C ARG A 257 -7.05 10.87 -13.11
N GLY A 258 -7.97 10.59 -14.02
CA GLY A 258 -7.83 9.51 -14.98
C GLY A 258 -7.14 9.97 -16.26
N GLY A 259 -6.47 9.03 -16.92
CA GLY A 259 -5.90 9.23 -18.25
C GLY A 259 -6.97 9.23 -19.35
N ASP A 260 -6.53 9.12 -20.59
CA ASP A 260 -7.42 8.98 -21.74
C ASP A 260 -8.20 7.65 -21.63
N GLU A 261 -9.47 7.65 -22.05
CA GLU A 261 -10.39 6.50 -21.99
C GLU A 261 -10.60 5.90 -20.58
N SER A 262 -10.17 6.61 -19.53
CA SER A 262 -10.41 6.22 -18.15
C SER A 262 -11.87 6.44 -17.72
N THR A 263 -12.31 5.62 -16.77
CA THR A 263 -13.57 5.86 -16.05
C THR A 263 -13.26 6.25 -14.60
N VAL A 264 -13.78 7.41 -14.19
CA VAL A 264 -13.67 7.92 -12.82
C VAL A 264 -15.05 7.91 -12.18
N THR A 265 -15.26 6.99 -11.25
CA THR A 265 -16.47 6.93 -10.42
C THR A 265 -16.17 7.52 -9.06
N VAL A 266 -16.96 8.50 -8.64
CA VAL A 266 -16.84 9.11 -7.32
C VAL A 266 -18.13 8.88 -6.56
N SER A 267 -17.99 8.20 -5.43
CA SER A 267 -18.97 8.02 -4.35
C SER A 267 -18.38 8.49 -3.01
N GLY A 268 -19.22 8.54 -1.97
CA GLY A 268 -18.80 8.88 -0.61
C GLY A 268 -18.56 10.38 -0.42
N SER A 269 -17.66 10.75 0.50
CA SER A 269 -17.43 12.15 0.89
C SER A 269 -16.03 12.65 0.51
N ILE A 270 -15.98 13.82 -0.11
CA ILE A 270 -14.77 14.64 -0.28
C ILE A 270 -15.00 15.97 0.43
N ASP A 271 -14.34 16.16 1.57
CA ASP A 271 -14.43 17.34 2.41
C ASP A 271 -13.13 18.15 2.28
N VAL A 272 -13.24 19.31 1.67
CA VAL A 272 -12.19 20.31 1.60
C VAL A 272 -12.55 21.61 2.33
N THR A 273 -13.35 21.49 3.39
CA THR A 273 -13.79 22.65 4.17
C THR A 273 -12.65 23.34 4.90
N ARG A 274 -12.81 24.65 5.12
CA ARG A 274 -11.78 25.49 5.73
C ARG A 274 -12.37 26.46 6.74
N GLN A 275 -12.02 26.28 8.02
CA GLN A 275 -12.34 27.23 9.07
C GLN A 275 -11.39 28.44 9.01
N GLY A 276 -11.94 29.64 9.15
CA GLY A 276 -11.21 30.92 9.12
C GLY A 276 -10.64 31.31 7.75
N ASP A 277 -10.98 30.59 6.67
CA ASP A 277 -10.40 30.79 5.33
C ASP A 277 -11.47 30.53 4.24
N ARG A 278 -11.09 30.70 2.97
CA ARG A 278 -11.89 30.18 1.85
C ARG A 278 -11.77 28.66 1.80
N GLY A 279 -12.83 27.99 1.36
CA GLY A 279 -12.83 26.54 1.15
C GLY A 279 -11.71 26.07 0.21
N GLY A 280 -11.37 24.80 0.33
CA GLY A 280 -10.29 24.17 -0.42
C GLY A 280 -10.62 23.92 -1.89
N ARG A 281 -9.85 23.02 -2.51
CA ARG A 281 -9.96 22.73 -3.95
C ARG A 281 -10.17 21.25 -4.24
N VAL A 282 -11.14 20.96 -5.09
CA VAL A 282 -11.36 19.63 -5.68
C VAL A 282 -11.29 19.73 -7.20
N ASP A 283 -10.46 18.89 -7.80
CA ASP A 283 -10.30 18.76 -9.24
C ASP A 283 -10.50 17.29 -9.63
N ILE A 284 -11.52 16.99 -10.44
CA ILE A 284 -11.86 15.64 -10.90
C ILE A 284 -11.82 15.62 -12.43
N PHE A 285 -10.91 14.84 -12.99
CA PHE A 285 -10.67 14.72 -14.43
C PHE A 285 -10.61 13.25 -14.85
N GLY A 286 -11.05 12.97 -16.07
CA GLY A 286 -11.01 11.66 -16.73
C GLY A 286 -11.82 11.74 -18.02
N ASP A 287 -11.82 10.70 -18.85
CA ASP A 287 -12.63 10.66 -20.08
C ASP A 287 -14.13 10.55 -19.75
N THR A 288 -14.48 9.59 -18.90
CA THR A 288 -15.84 9.42 -18.38
C THR A 288 -15.86 9.59 -16.87
N ILE A 289 -16.69 10.51 -16.39
CA ILE A 289 -16.85 10.79 -14.95
C ILE A 289 -18.29 10.45 -14.53
N LEU A 290 -18.42 9.65 -13.48
CA LEU A 290 -19.69 9.33 -12.83
C LEU A 290 -19.64 9.77 -11.36
N LEU A 291 -20.49 10.72 -10.98
CA LEU A 291 -20.74 11.05 -9.58
C LEU A 291 -21.96 10.24 -9.13
N ASN A 292 -21.76 9.31 -8.21
CA ASN A 292 -22.81 8.43 -7.72
C ASN A 292 -23.07 8.69 -6.24
N GLY A 293 -23.99 9.61 -5.94
CA GLY A 293 -24.28 9.97 -4.54
C GLY A 293 -23.11 10.65 -3.79
N ALA A 294 -22.10 11.15 -4.52
CA ALA A 294 -20.96 11.81 -3.92
C ALA A 294 -21.35 13.12 -3.22
N SER A 295 -20.81 13.34 -2.03
CA SER A 295 -20.87 14.60 -1.30
C SER A 295 -19.52 15.31 -1.40
N ILE A 296 -19.48 16.45 -2.07
CA ILE A 296 -18.27 17.27 -2.21
C ILE A 296 -18.51 18.61 -1.52
N ASP A 297 -17.87 18.84 -0.37
CA ASP A 297 -17.98 20.08 0.39
C ASP A 297 -16.69 20.90 0.29
N ALA A 298 -16.80 22.07 -0.34
CA ALA A 298 -15.73 23.06 -0.43
C ALA A 298 -16.12 24.36 0.25
N SER A 299 -16.93 24.34 1.31
CA SER A 299 -17.31 25.53 2.06
C SER A 299 -16.16 26.10 2.90
N GLY A 300 -16.25 27.38 3.23
CA GLY A 300 -15.30 28.05 4.12
C GLY A 300 -15.86 29.37 4.64
N ASP A 301 -15.37 29.80 5.80
CA ASP A 301 -15.89 30.98 6.52
C ASP A 301 -15.73 32.28 5.72
N LEU A 302 -14.68 32.38 4.91
CA LEU A 302 -14.41 33.55 4.04
C LEU A 302 -14.92 33.37 2.60
N GLY A 303 -15.68 32.30 2.34
CA GLY A 303 -16.28 31.97 1.05
C GLY A 303 -15.99 30.54 0.60
N GLY A 304 -16.78 30.06 -0.36
CA GLY A 304 -16.57 28.75 -0.98
C GLY A 304 -15.23 28.63 -1.71
N GLY A 305 -14.75 27.41 -1.79
CA GLY A 305 -13.59 26.96 -2.53
C GLY A 305 -13.91 26.68 -4.00
N VAL A 306 -13.06 25.86 -4.62
CA VAL A 306 -13.15 25.54 -6.05
C VAL A 306 -13.42 24.07 -6.24
N VAL A 307 -14.48 23.73 -6.96
CA VAL A 307 -14.77 22.37 -7.43
C VAL A 307 -14.81 22.39 -8.96
N ARG A 308 -13.92 21.63 -9.60
CA ARG A 308 -13.90 21.43 -11.05
C ARG A 308 -14.07 19.95 -11.36
N ILE A 309 -15.02 19.64 -12.24
CA ILE A 309 -15.34 18.28 -12.65
C ILE A 309 -15.44 18.28 -14.17
N GLY A 310 -14.67 17.42 -14.82
CA GLY A 310 -14.70 17.22 -16.27
C GLY A 310 -13.95 18.27 -17.10
N GLY A 311 -13.40 19.33 -16.51
CA GLY A 311 -12.52 20.25 -17.23
C GLY A 311 -12.47 21.65 -16.65
N ASP A 312 -11.81 22.55 -17.39
CA ASP A 312 -11.77 23.98 -17.09
C ASP A 312 -13.07 24.70 -17.49
N TYR A 313 -13.23 25.94 -16.99
CA TYR A 313 -14.41 26.76 -17.26
C TYR A 313 -14.63 26.92 -18.78
N GLN A 314 -15.85 26.65 -19.25
CA GLN A 314 -16.23 26.66 -20.68
C GLN A 314 -15.39 25.72 -21.57
N GLY A 315 -14.71 24.72 -21.01
CA GLY A 315 -13.77 23.88 -21.75
C GLY A 315 -12.54 24.67 -22.24
N GLN A 316 -12.27 25.83 -21.67
CA GLN A 316 -11.13 26.66 -22.02
C GLN A 316 -10.00 26.42 -21.03
N GLY A 317 -8.86 25.91 -21.49
CA GLY A 317 -7.70 25.72 -20.63
C GLY A 317 -6.78 24.60 -21.10
N LEU A 318 -5.99 24.07 -20.17
CA LEU A 318 -5.04 22.98 -20.40
C LEU A 318 -5.39 21.74 -19.58
N SER A 319 -6.42 21.79 -18.74
CA SER A 319 -6.86 20.61 -17.99
C SER A 319 -7.56 19.62 -18.93
N PRO A 320 -7.47 18.30 -18.66
CA PRO A 320 -8.18 17.31 -19.44
C PRO A 320 -9.69 17.60 -19.49
N HIS A 321 -10.31 17.30 -20.63
CA HIS A 321 -11.74 17.45 -20.84
C HIS A 321 -12.41 16.08 -20.85
N ALA A 322 -13.42 15.91 -19.98
CA ALA A 322 -14.25 14.73 -20.00
C ALA A 322 -15.12 14.72 -21.27
N ARG A 323 -15.22 13.55 -21.87
CA ARG A 323 -16.19 13.25 -22.92
C ARG A 323 -17.59 13.14 -22.34
N TYR A 324 -17.71 12.53 -21.16
CA TYR A 324 -18.96 12.38 -20.44
C TYR A 324 -18.79 12.73 -18.96
N THR A 325 -19.73 13.49 -18.42
CA THR A 325 -19.86 13.73 -16.97
C THR A 325 -21.32 13.48 -16.60
N LEU A 326 -21.54 12.47 -15.76
CA LEU A 326 -22.85 12.07 -15.25
C LEU A 326 -22.91 12.37 -13.76
N VAL A 327 -23.99 13.04 -13.33
CA VAL A 327 -24.24 13.48 -11.95
C VAL A 327 -25.62 13.04 -11.52
#